data_AF-A0A256WK58-F1
#
_entry.id   AF-A0A256WK58-F1
#
_cell.length_a   1.000
_cell.length_b   1.000
_cell.length_c   1.000
_cell.angle_alpha   90.00
_cell.angle_beta   90.00
_cell.angle_gamma   90.00
#
_symmetry.space_group_name_H-M   'P 1'
#
loop_
_entity.id
_entity.type
_entity.pdbx_description
1 polymer ?
#
loop_
_entity_poly.entity_id
_entity_poly.type
_entity_poly.pdbx_seq_one_letter_code
_entity_poly.pdbx_strand_id
1 'polypeptide(L)'
;GIPKERQKAIFNRFEQADIADLGAFEGSGLGLAISKAYVEMLGGEIHVESEAADPENGKQGSTEFIFTLPYITPEHEEQKVISKQNQKNIDEQNEQNEQNEQNEQNAKILIVDDEEYSAFKAIEEIRKFNKELIVIAQTAYALEGDRDKAIEAGFNDFIPKPINKDLLLKMIHKYLNQ
;
A
#
# COMPACT_ATOMS: atom_id res chain seq x y z
N GLY A 1 -23.19 16.98 12.72
CA GLY A 1 -21.80 17.23 13.12
C GLY A 1 -21.45 16.44 14.35
N ILE A 2 -20.17 16.35 14.67
CA ILE A 2 -19.55 15.39 15.60
C ILE A 2 -19.21 16.10 16.92
N PRO A 3 -19.66 15.56 18.08
CA PRO A 3 -19.31 16.10 19.39
C PRO A 3 -17.80 16.18 19.64
N LYS A 4 -17.36 17.22 20.35
CA LYS A 4 -15.92 17.54 20.52
C LYS A 4 -15.13 16.40 21.17
N GLU A 5 -15.74 15.69 22.09
CA GLU A 5 -15.20 14.53 22.79
C GLU A 5 -15.06 13.29 21.88
N ARG A 6 -15.85 13.20 20.80
CA ARG A 6 -15.81 12.09 19.84
C ARG A 6 -14.85 12.34 18.67
N GLN A 7 -14.50 13.59 18.39
CA GLN A 7 -13.65 13.97 17.23
C GLN A 7 -12.29 13.25 17.17
N LYS A 8 -11.71 12.88 18.32
CA LYS A 8 -10.49 12.05 18.33
C LYS A 8 -10.79 10.56 18.12
N ALA A 9 -11.89 10.08 18.70
CA ALA A 9 -12.25 8.67 18.69
C ALA A 9 -12.66 8.18 17.29
N ILE A 10 -13.23 9.03 16.43
CA ILE A 10 -13.69 8.63 15.09
C ILE A 10 -12.58 8.07 14.18
N PHE A 11 -11.30 8.34 14.50
CA PHE A 11 -10.15 7.81 13.76
C PHE A 11 -9.64 6.48 14.31
N ASN A 12 -10.18 6.00 15.44
CA ASN A 12 -9.85 4.67 15.94
C ASN A 12 -10.63 3.61 15.16
N ARG A 13 -10.09 2.39 15.14
CA ARG A 13 -10.74 1.26 14.48
C ARG A 13 -12.00 0.86 15.24
N PHE A 14 -13.06 0.55 14.51
CA PHE A 14 -14.34 0.06 15.03
C PHE A 14 -15.10 1.06 15.90
N GLU A 15 -14.73 2.34 15.88
CA GLU A 15 -15.51 3.41 16.53
C GLU A 15 -16.62 3.90 15.58
N GLN A 16 -17.84 3.97 16.09
CA GLN A 16 -19.00 4.54 15.41
C GLN A 16 -19.50 5.76 16.19
N ALA A 17 -19.87 6.83 15.48
CA ALA A 17 -20.22 8.12 16.09
C ALA A 17 -21.60 8.11 16.78
N ASP A 18 -22.52 7.25 16.35
CA ASP A 18 -23.89 7.18 16.86
C ASP A 18 -24.28 5.74 17.22
N ILE A 19 -24.60 5.50 18.49
CA ILE A 19 -25.28 4.28 18.98
C ILE A 19 -26.76 4.60 19.31
N ALA A 20 -27.19 5.86 19.22
CA ALA A 20 -28.53 6.29 19.61
C ALA A 20 -29.54 6.21 18.46
N ASP A 21 -30.40 5.19 18.52
CA ASP A 21 -31.79 5.09 18.05
C ASP A 21 -32.18 5.40 16.58
N LEU A 22 -31.24 5.73 15.70
CA LEU A 22 -31.44 5.67 14.24
C LEU A 22 -30.63 4.50 13.71
N GLY A 23 -31.34 3.45 13.29
CA GLY A 23 -30.83 2.10 12.99
C GLY A 23 -29.37 2.05 12.54
N ALA A 24 -28.58 1.23 13.23
CA ALA A 24 -27.14 1.04 13.03
C ALA A 24 -26.73 1.31 11.59
N PHE A 25 -26.12 2.48 11.35
CA PHE A 25 -25.55 2.79 10.05
C PHE A 25 -24.52 1.70 9.71
N GLU A 26 -24.71 1.00 8.60
CA GLU A 26 -23.82 -0.06 8.14
C GLU A 26 -22.39 0.48 7.99
N GLY A 27 -21.42 -0.23 8.57
CA GLY A 27 -20.01 0.09 8.41
C GLY A 27 -19.16 -0.47 9.55
N SER A 28 -18.01 -1.05 9.22
CA SER A 28 -17.09 -1.64 10.20
C SER A 28 -16.38 -0.63 11.11
N GLY A 29 -16.61 0.67 10.93
CA GLY A 29 -15.87 1.72 11.65
C GLY A 29 -14.37 1.76 11.27
N LEU A 30 -14.00 1.26 10.09
CA LEU A 30 -12.61 1.21 9.64
C LEU A 30 -12.21 2.32 8.66
N GLY A 31 -13.16 2.95 7.96
CA GLY A 31 -12.86 3.90 6.88
C GLY A 31 -11.91 5.03 7.29
N LEU A 32 -12.26 5.80 8.33
CA LEU A 32 -11.43 6.90 8.82
C LEU A 32 -10.09 6.43 9.42
N ALA A 33 -10.07 5.27 10.06
CA ALA A 33 -8.83 4.67 10.57
C ALA A 33 -7.86 4.30 9.43
N ILE A 34 -8.40 3.79 8.32
CA ILE A 34 -7.63 3.48 7.11
C ILE A 34 -7.14 4.77 6.45
N SER A 35 -8.01 5.78 6.27
CA SER A 35 -7.62 7.07 5.70
C SER A 35 -6.50 7.73 6.51
N LYS A 36 -6.59 7.69 7.85
CA LYS A 36 -5.53 8.20 8.73
C LYS A 36 -4.22 7.46 8.55
N ALA A 37 -4.25 6.12 8.52
CA ALA A 37 -3.06 5.31 8.30
C ALA A 37 -2.37 5.67 6.97
N TYR A 38 -3.13 5.82 5.87
CA TYR A 38 -2.56 6.20 4.58
C TYR A 38 -1.95 7.60 4.59
N VAL A 39 -2.66 8.60 5.13
CA VAL A 39 -2.15 9.97 5.21
C VAL A 39 -0.86 10.02 6.04
N GLU A 40 -0.81 9.35 7.19
CA GLU A 40 0.39 9.29 8.04
C GLU A 40 1.54 8.53 7.36
N MET A 41 1.26 7.42 6.66
CA MET A 41 2.26 6.67 5.90
C MET A 41 2.88 7.50 4.77
N LEU A 42 2.09 8.41 4.18
CA LEU A 42 2.56 9.35 3.16
C LEU A 42 3.25 10.58 3.76
N GLY A 43 3.45 10.63 5.09
CA GLY A 43 4.11 11.75 5.78
C GLY A 43 3.24 12.99 5.95
N GLY A 44 1.93 12.82 5.83
CA GLY A 44 0.92 13.85 6.01
C GLY A 44 0.28 13.85 7.39
N GLU A 45 -0.71 14.73 7.57
CA GLU A 45 -1.56 14.80 8.76
C GLU A 45 -3.04 14.88 8.35
N ILE A 46 -3.95 14.28 9.14
CA ILE A 46 -5.40 14.39 8.96
C ILE A 46 -6.06 14.78 10.29
N HIS A 47 -7.04 15.69 10.22
CA HIS A 47 -7.87 16.09 11.35
C HIS A 47 -9.32 16.38 10.90
N VAL A 48 -10.17 16.65 11.88
CA VAL A 48 -11.59 16.99 11.66
C VAL A 48 -11.93 18.28 12.40
N GLU A 49 -12.70 19.13 11.76
CA GLU A 49 -13.33 20.30 12.39
C GLU A 49 -14.84 20.10 12.32
N SER A 50 -15.54 20.17 13.45
CA SER A 50 -16.96 19.84 13.46
C SER A 50 -17.72 20.55 14.57
N GLU A 51 -18.92 21.02 14.23
CA GLU A 51 -19.89 21.54 15.17
C GLU A 51 -21.02 20.53 15.35
N ALA A 52 -21.29 20.12 16.59
CA ALA A 52 -22.42 19.26 16.90
C ALA A 52 -23.75 19.96 16.55
N ALA A 53 -24.76 19.17 16.17
CA ALA A 53 -26.09 19.71 15.95
C ALA A 53 -26.74 20.07 17.29
N ASP A 54 -27.56 21.11 17.30
CA ASP A 54 -28.38 21.53 18.44
C ASP A 54 -29.84 21.66 17.96
N PRO A 55 -30.61 20.56 18.02
CA PRO A 55 -31.99 20.53 17.56
C PRO A 55 -32.91 21.47 18.34
N GLU A 56 -32.64 21.69 19.63
CA GLU A 56 -33.45 22.55 20.50
C GLU A 56 -33.35 24.02 20.08
N ASN A 57 -32.17 24.46 19.64
CA ASN A 57 -31.94 25.81 19.14
C ASN A 57 -32.00 25.90 17.59
N GLY A 58 -32.44 24.83 16.90
CA GLY A 58 -32.56 24.80 15.45
C GLY A 58 -31.22 24.87 14.69
N LYS A 59 -30.10 24.59 15.35
CA LYS A 59 -28.76 24.67 14.74
C LYS A 59 -28.39 23.33 14.08
N GLN A 60 -28.15 23.36 12.79
CA GLN A 60 -27.63 22.20 12.06
C GLN A 60 -26.13 22.04 12.34
N GLY A 61 -25.67 20.80 12.53
CA GLY A 61 -24.25 20.53 12.73
C GLY A 61 -23.47 20.49 11.42
N SER A 62 -22.20 20.85 11.45
CA SER A 62 -21.26 20.84 10.31
C SER A 62 -20.06 19.94 10.59
N THR A 63 -19.43 19.39 9.54
CA THR A 63 -18.21 18.58 9.66
C THR A 63 -17.33 18.81 8.42
N GLU A 64 -16.06 19.10 8.65
CA GLU A 64 -15.01 19.22 7.63
C GLU A 64 -13.85 18.28 7.99
N PHE A 65 -13.43 17.45 7.03
CA PHE A 65 -12.24 16.61 7.16
C PHE A 65 -11.11 17.23 6.36
N ILE A 66 -9.98 17.46 7.01
CA ILE A 66 -8.85 18.18 6.45
C ILE A 66 -7.64 17.27 6.54
N PHE A 67 -6.91 17.13 5.42
CA PHE A 67 -5.64 16.42 5.41
C PHE A 67 -4.60 17.18 4.60
N THR A 68 -3.33 16.91 4.92
CA THR A 68 -2.17 17.46 4.23
C THR A 68 -1.28 16.33 3.77
N LEU A 69 -0.57 16.52 2.66
CA LEU A 69 0.44 15.58 2.16
C LEU A 69 1.69 16.38 1.76
N PRO A 70 2.89 15.86 2.03
CA PRO A 70 4.12 16.49 1.57
C PRO A 70 4.18 16.41 0.04
N TYR A 71 4.23 17.57 -0.62
CA TYR A 71 4.44 17.66 -2.05
C TYR A 71 5.95 17.63 -2.35
N ILE A 72 6.42 16.54 -2.96
CA ILE A 72 7.82 16.39 -3.36
C ILE A 72 7.95 16.94 -4.78
N THR A 73 8.67 18.05 -4.93
CA THR A 73 9.09 18.54 -6.25
C THR A 73 10.36 17.81 -6.69
N PRO A 74 10.63 17.72 -8.02
CA PRO A 74 11.88 17.17 -8.54
C PRO A 74 13.14 17.84 -7.93
N GLU A 75 13.04 19.14 -7.63
CA GLU A 75 14.11 19.94 -6.99
C GLU A 75 14.42 19.47 -5.56
N HIS A 76 13.43 18.94 -4.83
CA HIS A 76 13.60 18.40 -3.48
C HIS A 76 14.21 16.98 -3.47
N GLU A 77 14.11 16.22 -4.56
CA GLU A 77 14.74 14.89 -4.68
C GLU A 77 16.26 14.98 -4.86
N GLU A 78 16.74 15.93 -5.68
CA GLU A 78 18.18 16.13 -5.92
C GLU A 78 18.95 16.45 -4.62
N GLN A 79 18.36 17.25 -3.73
CA GLN A 79 18.98 17.60 -2.44
C GLN A 79 19.02 16.42 -1.45
N LYS A 80 18.02 15.51 -1.47
CA LYS A 80 18.02 14.28 -0.67
C LYS A 80 19.10 13.29 -1.12
N VAL A 81 19.38 13.20 -2.42
CA VAL A 81 20.41 12.32 -2.97
C VAL A 81 21.82 12.75 -2.54
N ILE A 82 22.11 14.06 -2.57
CA ILE A 82 23.41 14.62 -2.17
C ILE A 82 23.70 14.36 -0.68
N SER A 83 22.70 14.47 0.20
CA SER A 83 22.87 14.21 1.63
C SER A 83 23.12 12.74 1.99
N LYS A 84 22.60 11.77 1.21
CA LYS A 84 22.80 10.33 1.44
C LYS A 84 24.15 9.81 0.92
N GLN A 85 24.73 10.44 -0.10
CA GLN A 85 26.05 10.07 -0.63
C GLN A 85 27.19 10.35 0.34
N ASN A 86 27.07 11.37 1.20
CA ASN A 86 28.09 11.66 2.21
C ASN A 86 28.11 10.65 3.38
N GLN A 87 27.03 9.89 3.61
CA GLN A 87 26.99 8.87 4.66
C GLN A 87 27.54 7.51 4.17
N LYS A 88 27.32 7.15 2.90
CA LYS A 88 27.83 5.90 2.31
C LYS A 88 29.35 5.81 2.20
N ASN A 89 30.03 6.96 2.03
CA ASN A 89 31.49 6.99 1.90
C ASN A 89 32.26 6.57 3.17
N ILE A 90 31.60 6.44 4.32
CA ILE A 90 32.24 6.02 5.59
C ILE A 90 32.24 4.49 5.75
N ASP A 91 31.26 3.78 5.16
CA ASP A 91 31.09 2.34 5.37
C ASP A 91 31.74 1.48 4.24
N GLU A 92 32.00 2.06 3.07
CA GLU A 92 32.54 1.35 1.89
C GLU A 92 34.06 1.04 1.95
N GLN A 93 34.77 1.42 3.03
CA GLN A 93 36.19 1.08 3.21
C GLN A 93 36.45 -0.32 3.81
N ASN A 94 35.42 -1.07 4.26
CA ASN A 94 35.64 -2.31 5.03
C ASN A 94 35.20 -3.64 4.39
N GLU A 95 34.74 -3.68 3.13
CA GLU A 95 34.34 -4.96 2.49
C GLU A 95 34.98 -5.13 1.10
N GLN A 96 36.31 -5.00 1.06
CA GLN A 96 37.10 -5.76 0.09
C GLN A 96 37.24 -7.19 0.62
N ASN A 97 36.97 -8.18 -0.25
CA ASN A 97 36.91 -9.64 -0.05
C ASN A 97 35.46 -10.10 0.21
N GLU A 98 34.75 -10.76 -0.69
CA GLU A 98 35.18 -11.92 -1.47
C GLU A 98 34.53 -11.95 -2.85
N GLN A 99 35.35 -12.27 -3.85
CA GLN A 99 34.95 -12.60 -5.22
C GLN A 99 34.09 -13.87 -5.21
N ASN A 100 32.96 -13.84 -5.92
CA ASN A 100 32.54 -14.91 -6.81
C ASN A 100 31.49 -14.38 -7.79
N GLU A 101 31.97 -13.93 -8.94
CA GLU A 101 31.18 -13.69 -10.14
C GLU A 101 30.57 -15.03 -10.60
N GLN A 102 29.29 -15.25 -10.32
CA GLN A 102 28.51 -16.19 -11.08
C GLN A 102 27.50 -15.40 -11.90
N ASN A 103 27.62 -15.54 -13.23
CA ASN A 103 26.72 -15.03 -14.26
C ASN A 103 25.32 -14.70 -13.74
N GLU A 104 25.06 -13.42 -13.46
CA GLU A 104 23.72 -12.96 -13.16
C GLU A 104 22.89 -13.06 -14.44
N GLN A 105 22.13 -14.14 -14.58
CA GLN A 105 20.99 -14.12 -15.48
C GLN A 105 20.08 -12.98 -15.02
N ASN A 106 19.98 -11.96 -15.86
CA ASN A 106 19.30 -10.72 -15.54
C ASN A 106 17.76 -10.92 -15.67
N ALA A 107 17.16 -11.77 -14.83
CA ALA A 107 15.72 -11.98 -14.84
C ALA A 107 15.02 -10.79 -14.20
N LYS A 108 14.12 -10.17 -14.97
CA LYS A 108 13.23 -9.13 -14.48
C LYS A 108 12.02 -9.82 -13.85
N ILE A 109 11.95 -9.80 -12.52
CA ILE A 109 10.81 -10.35 -11.77
C ILE A 109 9.96 -9.17 -11.29
N LEU A 110 8.67 -9.18 -11.63
CA LEU A 110 7.69 -8.20 -11.19
C LEU A 110 6.73 -8.86 -10.19
N ILE A 111 6.71 -8.35 -8.95
CA ILE A 111 5.73 -8.77 -7.93
C ILE A 111 4.61 -7.74 -7.94
N VAL A 112 3.37 -8.18 -8.17
CA VAL A 112 2.21 -7.29 -8.25
C VAL A 112 1.22 -7.62 -7.15
N ASP A 113 0.79 -6.59 -6.45
CA ASP A 113 -0.26 -6.70 -5.45
C ASP A 113 -1.62 -6.94 -6.13
N ASP A 114 -2.36 -7.94 -5.64
CA ASP A 114 -3.67 -8.33 -6.15
C ASP A 114 -4.76 -7.36 -5.66
N GLU A 115 -4.80 -6.15 -6.24
CA GLU A 115 -6.06 -5.42 -6.41
C GLU A 115 -6.70 -5.91 -7.71
N GLU A 116 -7.68 -6.82 -7.55
CA GLU A 116 -8.25 -7.74 -8.56
C GLU A 116 -8.54 -7.19 -9.97
N TYR A 117 -8.67 -5.88 -10.15
CA TYR A 117 -9.00 -5.32 -11.47
C TYR A 117 -7.86 -4.55 -12.13
N SER A 118 -7.08 -3.80 -11.36
CA SER A 118 -6.01 -2.95 -11.88
C SER A 118 -4.78 -3.79 -12.27
N ALA A 119 -4.44 -4.77 -11.44
CA ALA A 119 -3.29 -5.64 -11.66
C ALA A 119 -3.44 -6.49 -12.93
N PHE A 120 -4.60 -7.13 -13.12
CA PHE A 120 -4.86 -8.01 -14.25
C PHE A 120 -4.74 -7.28 -15.59
N LYS A 121 -5.38 -6.12 -15.72
CA LYS A 121 -5.27 -5.29 -16.93
C LYS A 121 -3.84 -4.82 -17.21
N ALA A 122 -3.10 -4.43 -16.17
CA ALA A 122 -1.72 -4.02 -16.33
C ALA A 122 -0.86 -5.18 -16.87
N ILE A 123 -1.07 -6.40 -16.38
CA ILE A 123 -0.35 -7.57 -16.89
C ILE A 123 -0.76 -7.91 -18.32
N GLU A 124 -2.05 -7.87 -18.65
CA GLU A 124 -2.50 -8.05 -20.04
C GLU A 124 -1.81 -7.10 -21.01
N GLU A 125 -1.69 -5.80 -20.66
CA GLU A 125 -0.97 -4.82 -21.47
C GLU A 125 0.53 -5.11 -21.55
N ILE A 126 1.16 -5.47 -20.42
CA ILE A 126 2.58 -5.84 -20.38
C ILE A 126 2.86 -7.03 -21.29
N ARG A 127 1.98 -8.04 -21.30
CA ARG A 127 2.13 -9.24 -22.12
C ARG A 127 2.08 -8.98 -23.61
N LYS A 128 1.52 -7.85 -24.05
CA LYS A 128 1.54 -7.44 -25.47
C LYS A 128 2.96 -7.12 -25.96
N PHE A 129 3.83 -6.61 -25.09
CA PHE A 129 5.20 -6.19 -25.47
C PHE A 129 6.32 -6.92 -24.72
N ASN A 130 6.03 -7.63 -23.62
CA ASN A 130 7.01 -8.37 -22.85
C ASN A 130 6.44 -9.69 -22.30
N LYS A 131 6.75 -10.79 -23.01
CA LYS A 131 6.34 -12.16 -22.66
C LYS A 131 7.31 -12.87 -21.72
N GLU A 132 8.55 -12.39 -21.65
CA GLU A 132 9.63 -13.01 -20.87
C GLU A 132 9.68 -12.50 -19.42
N LEU A 133 9.04 -11.36 -19.13
CA LEU A 133 8.93 -10.83 -17.77
C LEU A 133 8.22 -11.86 -16.87
N ILE A 134 8.89 -12.30 -15.82
CA ILE A 134 8.29 -13.18 -14.81
C ILE A 134 7.44 -12.32 -13.88
N VAL A 135 6.14 -12.59 -13.83
CA VAL A 135 5.18 -11.85 -13.01
C VAL A 135 4.59 -12.80 -11.96
N ILE A 136 4.74 -12.43 -10.69
CA ILE A 136 4.21 -13.20 -9.56
C ILE A 136 3.13 -12.38 -8.85
N ALA A 137 1.92 -12.93 -8.74
CA ALA A 137 0.81 -12.29 -8.04
C ALA A 137 0.97 -12.44 -6.52
N GLN A 138 0.79 -11.37 -5.76
CA GLN A 138 0.71 -11.45 -4.30
C GLN A 138 -0.76 -11.43 -3.86
N THR A 139 -1.31 -12.56 -3.40
CA THR A 139 -2.75 -12.73 -3.17
C THR A 139 -3.10 -13.05 -1.70
N ALA A 140 -4.26 -12.56 -1.22
CA ALA A 140 -4.80 -12.88 0.11
C ALA A 140 -5.67 -14.14 0.12
N TYR A 141 -6.19 -14.54 -1.04
CA TYR A 141 -7.15 -15.64 -1.19
C TYR A 141 -6.77 -16.44 -2.44
N ALA A 142 -6.13 -17.59 -2.24
CA ALA A 142 -5.91 -18.57 -3.30
C ALA A 142 -7.20 -19.38 -3.54
N LEU A 143 -8.31 -18.70 -3.86
CA LEU A 143 -9.51 -19.40 -4.32
C LEU A 143 -9.22 -19.98 -5.71
N GLU A 144 -9.68 -21.21 -5.93
CA GLU A 144 -9.33 -22.01 -7.10
C GLU A 144 -9.67 -21.30 -8.44
N GLY A 145 -10.71 -20.47 -8.46
CA GLY A 145 -11.12 -19.69 -9.63
C GLY A 145 -10.32 -18.42 -9.90
N ASP A 146 -9.57 -17.87 -8.94
CA ASP A 146 -8.77 -16.66 -9.16
C ASP A 146 -7.40 -16.99 -9.74
N ARG A 147 -6.93 -18.23 -9.50
CA ARG A 147 -5.73 -18.76 -10.12
C ARG A 147 -5.88 -18.87 -11.63
N ASP A 148 -7.01 -19.37 -12.11
CA ASP A 148 -7.25 -19.53 -13.56
C ASP A 148 -7.28 -18.17 -14.27
N LYS A 149 -7.97 -17.18 -13.69
CA LYS A 149 -7.98 -15.80 -14.20
C LYS A 149 -6.58 -15.19 -14.23
N ALA A 150 -5.77 -15.43 -13.19
CA ALA A 150 -4.42 -14.88 -13.12
C ALA A 150 -3.52 -15.49 -14.20
N ILE A 151 -3.65 -16.79 -14.44
CA ILE A 151 -2.95 -17.46 -15.53
C ILE A 151 -3.41 -16.91 -16.89
N GLU A 152 -4.72 -16.72 -17.10
CA GLU A 152 -5.25 -16.10 -18.34
C GLU A 152 -4.72 -14.68 -18.57
N ALA A 153 -4.66 -13.86 -17.52
CA ALA A 153 -4.10 -12.50 -17.61
C ALA A 153 -2.58 -12.49 -17.86
N GLY A 154 -1.89 -13.62 -17.61
CA GLY A 154 -0.49 -13.82 -17.93
C GLY A 154 0.45 -13.82 -16.73
N PHE A 155 -0.04 -14.03 -15.51
CA PHE A 155 0.82 -14.26 -14.35
C PHE A 155 1.52 -15.62 -14.43
N ASN A 156 2.76 -15.70 -13.95
CA ASN A 156 3.57 -16.92 -13.95
C ASN A 156 3.36 -17.76 -12.69
N ASP A 157 3.10 -17.11 -11.55
CA ASP A 157 2.92 -17.78 -10.25
C ASP A 157 2.25 -16.85 -9.24
N PHE A 158 2.04 -17.33 -8.02
CA PHE A 158 1.43 -16.57 -6.93
C PHE A 158 2.14 -16.81 -5.59
N ILE A 159 2.11 -15.80 -4.73
CA ILE A 159 2.63 -15.83 -3.36
C ILE A 159 1.56 -15.33 -2.39
N PRO A 160 1.27 -16.06 -1.30
CA PRO A 160 0.28 -15.63 -0.32
C PRO A 160 0.74 -14.39 0.47
N LYS A 161 -0.24 -13.59 0.92
CA LYS A 161 -0.03 -12.51 1.89
C LYS A 161 -0.02 -13.06 3.33
N PRO A 162 0.83 -12.51 4.23
CA PRO A 162 1.96 -11.62 3.95
C PRO A 162 3.10 -12.33 3.23
N ILE A 163 3.96 -11.60 2.51
CA ILE A 163 5.11 -12.20 1.79
C ILE A 163 5.99 -12.95 2.79
N ASN A 164 6.23 -14.23 2.48
CA ASN A 164 7.22 -15.05 3.16
C ASN A 164 8.55 -14.99 2.38
N LYS A 165 9.63 -14.56 3.05
CA LYS A 165 10.96 -14.38 2.45
C LYS A 165 11.51 -15.69 1.86
N ASP A 166 11.38 -16.81 2.58
CA ASP A 166 11.92 -18.10 2.13
C ASP A 166 11.16 -18.62 0.91
N LEU A 167 9.83 -18.42 0.90
CA LEU A 167 8.99 -18.76 -0.24
C LEU A 167 9.33 -17.90 -1.45
N LEU A 168 9.50 -16.59 -1.26
CA LEU A 168 9.89 -15.67 -2.32
C LEU A 168 11.24 -16.05 -2.94
N LEU A 169 12.27 -16.31 -2.10
CA LEU A 169 13.58 -16.73 -2.58
C LEU A 169 13.53 -18.05 -3.33
N LYS A 170 12.72 -19.02 -2.87
CA LYS A 170 12.48 -20.28 -3.60
C LYS A 170 11.87 -20.03 -4.98
N MET A 171 10.89 -19.11 -5.08
CA MET A 171 10.27 -18.77 -6.36
C MET A 171 11.24 -18.02 -7.28
N ILE A 172 12.01 -17.07 -6.76
CA ILE A 172 13.06 -16.37 -7.51
C ILE A 172 14.07 -17.38 -8.08
N HIS A 173 14.57 -18.29 -7.24
CA HIS A 173 15.50 -19.34 -7.69
C HIS A 173 14.86 -20.31 -8.71
N LYS A 174 13.56 -20.60 -8.60
CA LYS A 174 12.82 -21.43 -9.56
C LYS A 174 12.82 -20.79 -10.95
N TYR A 175 12.72 -19.47 -11.07
CA TYR A 175 12.65 -18.77 -12.35
C TYR A 175 14.00 -18.25 -12.87
N LEU A 176 15.01 -18.10 -12.02
CA LEU A 176 16.37 -17.71 -12.42
C LEU A 176 17.22 -18.87 -12.96
N ASN A 177 16.91 -20.10 -12.57
CA ASN A 177 17.68 -21.30 -12.95
C ASN A 177 16.99 -22.18 -14.01
N GLN A 178 16.01 -21.63 -14.73
CA GLN A 178 15.39 -22.26 -15.91
C GLN A 178 16.12 -21.84 -17.18
#